data_AF-A0A8H3DZ32-F1
#
_entry.id   AF-A0A8H3DZ32-F1
#
_cell.length_a   1.000
_cell.length_b   1.000
_cell.length_c   1.000
_cell.angle_alpha   90.00
_cell.angle_beta   90.00
_cell.angle_gamma   90.00
#
_symmetry.space_group_name_H-M   'P 1'
#
loop_
_entity.id
_entity.type
_entity.pdbx_description
1 polymer ?
#
loop_
_entity_poly.entity_id
_entity_poly.type
_entity_poly.pdbx_seq_one_letter_code
_entity_poly.pdbx_strand_id
1 'polypeptide(L)'
;MDGETNCDCILKLNPDITGVGVRVALYVQILLGWTMSLIWPHTFVENSRAAYMTALALLIASFIELTTQTLSLLDGLVVSFITTMMITFAIASYSRLPAPGDASQENKPGDESADEKPSYTRWFMQCCFVVFWAAWCINMWRDPAHFGLKDEAADCDTNRKITIQLFTQVHATDSNVRSAALALVAIGFSIALLSLFLTLEQFLLPLFWIIGKEKQVTARSIRQEYENKPVLQTVHFIFQAIAVGTFIFLIYATEKTISQNDVDGTTKDWTYGQTIALILLLQQIMQLFSTHVEEREKLEAKREEELVKNGDVGGIELFPHLHTQNVSNPPPASTTQATP
;
A
#
# COMPACT_ATOMS: atom_id res chain seq x y z
N MET A 1 43.69 -2.17 37.31
CA MET A 1 43.48 -3.39 36.50
C MET A 1 42.15 -3.15 35.84
N ASP A 2 42.20 -2.40 34.75
CA ASP A 2 41.03 -1.88 34.09
C ASP A 2 40.69 -2.95 33.06
N GLY A 3 39.91 -3.92 33.52
CA GLY A 3 39.35 -4.93 32.64
C GLY A 3 38.35 -4.25 31.74
N GLU A 4 38.79 -3.80 30.57
CA GLU A 4 37.90 -3.64 29.42
C GLU A 4 37.27 -5.02 29.15
N THR A 5 36.16 -5.30 29.81
CA THR A 5 35.11 -6.14 29.24
C THR A 5 34.65 -5.41 28.00
N ASN A 6 35.39 -5.63 26.92
CA ASN A 6 35.01 -5.26 25.58
C ASN A 6 33.78 -6.12 25.29
N CYS A 7 32.60 -5.63 25.69
CA CYS A 7 31.34 -6.21 25.30
C CYS A 7 31.35 -6.18 23.78
N ASP A 8 31.48 -7.36 23.18
CA ASP A 8 31.46 -7.52 21.73
C ASP A 8 30.02 -7.25 21.29
N CYS A 9 29.67 -5.97 21.19
CA CYS A 9 28.33 -5.50 20.85
C CYS A 9 28.13 -5.70 19.35
N ILE A 10 27.92 -6.95 18.96
CA ILE A 10 27.69 -7.35 17.57
C ILE A 10 26.27 -6.94 17.19
N LEU A 11 26.15 -6.16 16.12
CA LEU A 11 24.87 -5.73 15.56
C LEU A 11 24.16 -6.94 14.95
N LYS A 12 23.18 -7.50 15.67
CA LYS A 12 22.34 -8.58 15.16
C LYS A 12 21.09 -7.99 14.52
N LEU A 13 20.93 -8.17 13.21
CA LEU A 13 19.68 -7.87 12.52
C LEU A 13 18.69 -9.02 12.62
N ASN A 14 17.40 -8.69 12.49
CA ASN A 14 16.37 -9.71 12.36
C ASN A 14 16.04 -10.00 10.88
N PRO A 15 16.47 -11.15 10.33
CA PRO A 15 16.18 -11.51 8.94
C PRO A 15 14.69 -11.77 8.64
N ASP A 16 13.82 -11.92 9.66
CA ASP A 16 12.37 -11.97 9.44
C ASP A 16 11.74 -10.59 9.18
N ILE A 17 12.43 -9.50 9.52
CA ILE A 17 12.00 -8.13 9.24
C ILE A 17 12.81 -7.54 8.10
N THR A 18 14.14 -7.58 8.22
CA THR A 18 15.05 -6.96 7.27
C THR A 18 15.58 -7.92 6.23
N GLY A 19 15.15 -9.19 6.21
CA GLY A 19 15.64 -10.15 5.24
C GLY A 19 15.33 -9.78 3.80
N VAL A 20 16.23 -10.17 2.89
CA VAL A 20 16.10 -9.86 1.45
C VAL A 20 14.77 -10.32 0.86
N GLY A 21 14.24 -11.47 1.28
CA GLY A 21 12.95 -11.97 0.80
C GLY A 21 11.77 -11.06 1.17
N VAL A 22 11.75 -10.52 2.41
CA VAL A 22 10.70 -9.59 2.86
C VAL A 22 10.78 -8.27 2.09
N ARG A 23 11.99 -7.71 1.95
CA ARG A 23 12.20 -6.45 1.22
C ARG A 23 11.78 -6.56 -0.23
N VAL A 24 12.28 -7.59 -0.95
CA VAL A 24 11.92 -7.83 -2.35
C VAL A 24 10.42 -8.07 -2.51
N ALA A 25 9.81 -8.86 -1.62
CA ALA A 25 8.36 -9.08 -1.66
C ALA A 25 7.59 -7.75 -1.56
N LEU A 26 7.94 -6.89 -0.59
CA LEU A 26 7.27 -5.61 -0.39
C LEU A 26 7.53 -4.62 -1.55
N TYR A 27 8.74 -4.58 -2.10
CA TYR A 27 9.04 -3.75 -3.28
C TYR A 27 8.18 -4.15 -4.47
N VAL A 28 8.10 -5.46 -4.76
CA VAL A 28 7.31 -5.97 -5.87
C VAL A 28 5.81 -5.76 -5.61
N GLN A 29 5.31 -6.02 -4.40
CA GLN A 29 3.91 -5.78 -4.04
C GLN A 29 3.50 -4.32 -4.25
N ILE A 30 4.31 -3.36 -3.76
CA ILE A 30 4.03 -1.93 -3.95
C ILE A 30 4.04 -1.57 -5.44
N LEU A 31 5.03 -2.07 -6.20
CA LEU A 31 5.14 -1.79 -7.64
C LEU A 31 3.97 -2.41 -8.44
N LEU A 32 3.53 -3.61 -8.09
CA LEU A 32 2.37 -4.26 -8.71
C LEU A 32 1.09 -3.51 -8.39
N GLY A 33 0.83 -3.21 -7.11
CA GLY A 33 -0.33 -2.42 -6.70
C GLY A 33 -0.39 -1.07 -7.39
N TRP A 34 0.77 -0.46 -7.62
CA TRP A 34 0.88 0.77 -8.40
C TRP A 34 0.60 0.59 -9.88
N THR A 35 1.23 -0.40 -10.52
CA THR A 35 1.02 -0.68 -11.94
C THR A 35 -0.46 -0.99 -12.22
N MET A 36 -1.10 -1.77 -11.34
CA MET A 36 -2.54 -2.01 -11.39
C MET A 36 -3.35 -0.73 -11.22
N SER A 37 -3.00 0.15 -10.28
CA SER A 37 -3.67 1.46 -10.13
C SER A 37 -3.57 2.32 -11.40
N LEU A 38 -2.48 2.16 -12.15
CA LEU A 38 -2.25 2.87 -13.40
C LEU A 38 -3.08 2.32 -14.56
N ILE A 39 -3.13 0.98 -14.71
CA ILE A 39 -3.77 0.29 -15.83
C ILE A 39 -5.27 0.06 -15.58
N TRP A 40 -5.64 -0.37 -14.37
CA TRP A 40 -7.00 -0.72 -13.96
C TRP A 40 -7.39 0.02 -12.67
N PRO A 41 -7.80 1.30 -12.77
CA PRO A 41 -8.14 2.11 -11.60
C PRO A 41 -9.24 1.52 -10.72
N HIS A 42 -10.14 0.69 -11.26
CA HIS A 42 -11.24 0.09 -10.53
C HIS A 42 -10.76 -1.00 -9.55
N THR A 43 -9.79 -1.84 -9.92
CA THR A 43 -9.25 -2.89 -9.04
C THR A 43 -8.28 -2.37 -7.98
N PHE A 44 -7.96 -1.09 -8.02
CA PHE A 44 -7.05 -0.45 -7.07
C PHE A 44 -7.48 -0.67 -5.60
N VAL A 45 -8.77 -0.62 -5.32
CA VAL A 45 -9.31 -0.77 -3.96
C VAL A 45 -8.95 -2.12 -3.38
N GLU A 46 -9.12 -3.18 -4.15
CA GLU A 46 -8.88 -4.56 -3.72
C GLU A 46 -7.38 -4.84 -3.55
N ASN A 47 -6.58 -4.40 -4.53
CA ASN A 47 -5.14 -4.63 -4.55
C ASN A 47 -4.41 -3.84 -3.46
N SER A 48 -4.82 -2.58 -3.21
CA SER A 48 -4.24 -1.77 -2.14
C SER A 48 -4.52 -2.34 -0.75
N ARG A 49 -5.65 -3.02 -0.53
CA ARG A 49 -5.97 -3.67 0.75
C ARG A 49 -4.92 -4.71 1.14
N ALA A 50 -4.49 -5.56 0.21
CA ALA A 50 -3.47 -6.57 0.48
C ALA A 50 -2.12 -5.95 0.84
N ALA A 51 -1.75 -4.88 0.13
CA ALA A 51 -0.54 -4.11 0.39
C ALA A 51 -0.56 -3.47 1.79
N TYR A 52 -1.67 -2.80 2.17
CA TYR A 52 -1.83 -2.23 3.52
C TYR A 52 -1.83 -3.29 4.61
N MET A 53 -2.50 -4.42 4.41
CA MET A 53 -2.50 -5.53 5.38
C MET A 53 -1.07 -6.01 5.64
N THR A 54 -0.27 -6.18 4.59
CA THR A 54 1.11 -6.64 4.71
C THR A 54 1.99 -5.60 5.40
N ALA A 55 1.88 -4.32 5.03
CA ALA A 55 2.64 -3.24 5.66
C ALA A 55 2.24 -3.00 7.12
N LEU A 56 0.95 -3.12 7.45
CA LEU A 56 0.46 -3.04 8.84
C LEU A 56 0.94 -4.24 9.65
N ALA A 57 0.90 -5.45 9.08
CA ALA A 57 1.43 -6.64 9.73
C ALA A 57 2.93 -6.50 10.03
N LEU A 58 3.71 -5.95 9.10
CA LEU A 58 5.13 -5.63 9.32
C LEU A 58 5.31 -4.64 10.48
N LEU A 59 4.54 -3.56 10.53
CA LEU A 59 4.61 -2.59 11.64
C LEU A 59 4.26 -3.23 12.98
N ILE A 60 3.18 -4.02 13.03
CA ILE A 60 2.77 -4.71 14.26
C ILE A 60 3.85 -5.70 14.70
N ALA A 61 4.38 -6.52 13.79
CA ALA A 61 5.48 -7.43 14.08
C ALA A 61 6.70 -6.68 14.62
N SER A 62 7.05 -5.55 14.00
CA SER A 62 8.18 -4.72 14.43
C SER A 62 7.96 -4.12 15.83
N PHE A 63 6.73 -3.72 16.18
CA PHE A 63 6.40 -3.28 17.54
C PHE A 63 6.44 -4.42 18.56
N ILE A 64 5.95 -5.61 18.19
CA ILE A 64 6.03 -6.79 19.06
C ILE A 64 7.49 -7.14 19.32
N GLU A 65 8.33 -7.14 18.28
CA GLU A 65 9.76 -7.40 18.44
C GLU A 65 10.46 -6.32 19.26
N LEU A 66 10.12 -5.05 19.07
CA LEU A 66 10.64 -3.97 19.90
C LEU A 66 10.34 -4.19 21.38
N THR A 67 9.15 -4.72 21.71
CA THR A 67 8.75 -4.95 23.11
C THR A 67 9.25 -6.29 23.67
N THR A 68 9.46 -7.31 22.85
CA THR A 68 9.83 -8.66 23.31
C THR A 68 11.32 -8.98 23.15
N GLN A 69 11.97 -8.47 22.12
CA GLN A 69 13.37 -8.75 21.76
C GLN A 69 14.17 -7.44 21.67
N THR A 70 15.46 -7.53 21.34
CA THR A 70 16.29 -6.38 20.97
C THR A 70 16.16 -6.17 19.47
N LEU A 71 15.72 -4.98 19.04
CA LEU A 71 15.55 -4.64 17.63
C LEU A 71 16.54 -3.53 17.30
N SER A 72 17.38 -3.74 16.29
CA SER A 72 18.42 -2.75 15.98
C SER A 72 17.82 -1.49 15.36
N LEU A 73 18.50 -0.34 15.51
CA LEU A 73 18.09 0.86 14.79
C LEU A 73 18.10 0.66 13.27
N LEU A 74 18.96 -0.22 12.76
CA LEU A 74 18.97 -0.57 11.34
C LEU A 74 17.68 -1.26 10.91
N ASP A 75 17.18 -2.22 11.70
CA ASP A 75 15.86 -2.83 11.47
C ASP A 75 14.75 -1.77 11.50
N GLY A 76 14.82 -0.86 12.49
CA GLY A 76 13.95 0.32 12.59
C GLY A 76 13.88 1.16 11.32
N LEU A 77 15.04 1.49 10.77
CA LEU A 77 15.20 2.34 9.59
C LEU A 77 14.68 1.65 8.33
N VAL A 78 14.96 0.36 8.16
CA VAL A 78 14.46 -0.42 7.01
C VAL A 78 12.94 -0.49 7.03
N VAL A 79 12.33 -0.82 8.18
CA VAL A 79 10.87 -0.82 8.35
C VAL A 79 10.30 0.56 8.05
N SER A 80 10.93 1.62 8.55
CA SER A 80 10.50 3.00 8.30
C SER A 80 10.54 3.35 6.81
N PHE A 81 11.62 3.03 6.10
CA PHE A 81 11.72 3.31 4.65
C PHE A 81 10.69 2.54 3.84
N ILE A 82 10.52 1.24 4.10
CA ILE A 82 9.54 0.40 3.39
C ILE A 82 8.11 0.88 3.65
N THR A 83 7.78 1.21 4.90
CA THR A 83 6.42 1.68 5.23
C THR A 83 6.17 3.12 4.73
N THR A 84 7.21 3.96 4.64
CA THR A 84 7.12 5.26 3.97
C THR A 84 6.89 5.14 2.46
N MET A 85 7.42 4.11 1.79
CA MET A 85 7.04 3.81 0.39
C MET A 85 5.53 3.57 0.27
N MET A 86 4.94 2.82 1.21
CA MET A 86 3.50 2.55 1.24
C MET A 86 2.68 3.83 1.49
N ILE A 87 3.11 4.70 2.40
CA ILE A 87 2.50 6.03 2.62
C ILE A 87 2.54 6.85 1.32
N THR A 88 3.67 6.84 0.62
CA THR A 88 3.84 7.59 -0.64
C THR A 88 2.88 7.07 -1.71
N PHE A 89 2.77 5.75 -1.84
CA PHE A 89 1.80 5.10 -2.72
C PHE A 89 0.35 5.44 -2.35
N ALA A 90 0.02 5.44 -1.06
CA ALA A 90 -1.29 5.84 -0.56
C ALA A 90 -1.65 7.24 -1.06
N ILE A 91 -0.82 8.24 -0.73
CA ILE A 91 -1.04 9.64 -1.07
C ILE A 91 -1.16 9.82 -2.59
N ALA A 92 -0.26 9.19 -3.36
CA ALA A 92 -0.28 9.27 -4.81
C ALA A 92 -1.56 8.66 -5.40
N SER A 93 -2.08 7.58 -4.82
CA SER A 93 -3.25 6.89 -5.37
C SER A 93 -4.59 7.49 -4.95
N TYR A 94 -4.64 8.22 -3.83
CA TYR A 94 -5.84 8.94 -3.39
C TYR A 94 -6.32 10.03 -4.35
N SER A 95 -5.42 10.52 -5.20
CA SER A 95 -5.76 11.48 -6.24
C SER A 95 -6.65 10.91 -7.36
N ARG A 96 -6.94 9.59 -7.36
CA ARG A 96 -7.69 8.89 -8.42
C ARG A 96 -9.09 8.38 -8.06
N LEU A 97 -9.53 8.48 -6.81
CA LEU A 97 -10.77 7.81 -6.42
C LEU A 97 -11.99 8.33 -7.21
N PRO A 98 -12.82 7.44 -7.79
CA PRO A 98 -14.09 7.81 -8.41
C PRO A 98 -15.02 8.43 -7.36
N ALA A 99 -15.79 9.43 -7.78
CA ALA A 99 -16.78 10.05 -6.91
C ALA A 99 -17.84 9.00 -6.52
N PRO A 100 -18.38 9.05 -5.30
CA PRO A 100 -19.47 8.16 -4.90
C PRO A 100 -20.65 8.30 -5.89
N GLY A 101 -21.19 7.13 -6.24
CA GLY A 101 -22.05 6.79 -7.36
C GLY A 101 -23.05 7.80 -7.93
N ASP A 102 -23.27 7.65 -9.24
CA ASP A 102 -24.36 8.28 -9.99
C ASP A 102 -25.70 7.68 -9.56
N ALA A 103 -26.42 8.41 -8.71
CA ALA A 103 -27.84 8.16 -8.45
C ALA A 103 -28.76 8.36 -9.68
N SER A 104 -28.17 8.62 -10.86
CA SER A 104 -28.88 8.88 -12.12
C SER A 104 -28.55 7.89 -13.24
N GLN A 105 -27.70 6.89 -13.04
CA GLN A 105 -27.78 5.71 -13.90
C GLN A 105 -29.03 4.95 -13.47
N GLU A 106 -30.09 5.14 -14.25
CA GLU A 106 -31.35 4.43 -14.16
C GLU A 106 -31.04 2.93 -14.22
N ASN A 107 -31.01 2.34 -13.03
CA ASN A 107 -30.61 0.97 -12.77
C ASN A 107 -31.26 0.04 -13.81
N LYS A 108 -30.44 -0.62 -14.63
CA LYS A 108 -30.79 -1.99 -14.99
C LYS A 108 -30.81 -2.76 -13.67
N PRO A 109 -31.96 -3.29 -13.23
CA PRO A 109 -32.03 -4.04 -11.99
C PRO A 109 -31.21 -5.32 -12.17
N GLY A 110 -30.00 -5.35 -11.63
CA GLY A 110 -29.10 -6.51 -11.72
C GLY A 110 -27.60 -6.19 -11.62
N ASP A 111 -27.15 -5.01 -12.03
CA ASP A 111 -25.73 -4.61 -12.04
C ASP A 111 -25.37 -3.65 -10.90
N GLU A 112 -25.82 -3.94 -9.67
CA GLU A 112 -25.23 -3.29 -8.49
C GLU A 112 -23.78 -3.79 -8.35
N SER A 113 -22.87 -3.10 -9.02
CA SER A 113 -21.43 -3.25 -8.82
C SER A 113 -21.15 -3.06 -7.32
N ALA A 114 -20.66 -4.12 -6.67
CA ALA A 114 -20.37 -4.15 -5.24
C ALA A 114 -19.36 -3.08 -4.78
N ASP A 115 -18.73 -2.36 -5.71
CA ASP A 115 -17.71 -1.34 -5.48
C ASP A 115 -18.23 0.05 -5.08
N GLU A 116 -19.54 0.31 -5.13
CA GLU A 116 -20.05 1.68 -4.89
C GLU A 116 -20.23 2.06 -3.41
N LYS A 117 -20.18 1.07 -2.49
CA LYS A 117 -20.29 1.36 -1.06
C LYS A 117 -18.93 1.75 -0.48
N PRO A 118 -18.81 2.90 0.22
CA PRO A 118 -17.59 3.27 0.91
C PRO A 118 -17.19 2.14 1.86
N SER A 119 -16.07 1.50 1.55
CA SER A 119 -15.57 0.37 2.31
C SER A 119 -14.99 0.87 3.64
N TYR A 120 -15.81 0.84 4.70
CA TYR A 120 -15.38 1.20 6.06
C TYR A 120 -14.15 0.41 6.51
N THR A 121 -14.01 -0.84 6.04
CA THR A 121 -12.85 -1.68 6.36
C THR A 121 -11.56 -1.12 5.75
N ARG A 122 -11.60 -0.62 4.50
CA ARG A 122 -10.45 0.04 3.88
C ARG A 122 -10.06 1.31 4.65
N TRP A 123 -11.04 2.16 4.94
CA TRP A 123 -10.79 3.41 5.68
C TRP A 123 -10.17 3.12 7.05
N PHE A 124 -10.71 2.14 7.78
CA PHE A 124 -10.20 1.68 9.06
C PHE A 124 -8.77 1.16 8.95
N MET A 125 -8.50 0.26 8.00
CA MET A 125 -7.16 -0.32 7.77
C MET A 125 -6.10 0.75 7.49
N GLN A 126 -6.44 1.74 6.67
CA GLN A 126 -5.52 2.83 6.37
C GLN A 126 -5.34 3.76 7.56
N CYS A 127 -6.40 4.08 8.30
CA CYS A 127 -6.31 4.85 9.53
C CYS A 127 -5.35 4.18 10.52
N CYS A 128 -5.53 2.87 10.75
CA CYS A 128 -4.61 2.07 11.55
C CYS A 128 -3.18 2.17 11.00
N PHE A 129 -2.98 1.90 9.71
CA PHE A 129 -1.65 1.96 9.10
C PHE A 129 -0.96 3.32 9.30
N VAL A 130 -1.65 4.43 9.05
CA VAL A 130 -1.10 5.78 9.21
C VAL A 130 -0.73 6.07 10.67
N VAL A 131 -1.56 5.67 11.62
CA VAL A 131 -1.29 5.84 13.06
C VAL A 131 -0.10 4.98 13.50
N PHE A 132 -0.07 3.70 13.14
CA PHE A 132 1.03 2.80 13.49
C PHE A 132 2.35 3.24 12.83
N TRP A 133 2.30 3.70 11.58
CA TRP A 133 3.47 4.23 10.87
C TRP A 133 4.05 5.47 11.56
N ALA A 134 3.20 6.43 11.91
CA ALA A 134 3.65 7.64 12.60
C ALA A 134 4.18 7.33 14.00
N ALA A 135 3.49 6.47 14.75
CA ALA A 135 3.95 6.02 16.06
C ALA A 135 5.32 5.34 15.97
N TRP A 136 5.52 4.47 14.97
CA TRP A 136 6.78 3.78 14.74
C TRP A 136 7.92 4.77 14.47
N CYS A 137 7.72 5.64 13.48
CA CYS A 137 8.70 6.63 13.08
C CYS A 137 9.03 7.60 14.22
N ILE A 138 8.03 8.10 14.95
CA ILE A 138 8.25 9.00 16.10
C ILE A 138 9.03 8.28 17.20
N ASN A 139 8.66 7.03 17.52
CA ASN A 139 9.34 6.27 18.55
C ASN A 139 10.82 6.02 18.20
N MET A 140 11.09 5.65 16.94
CA MET A 140 12.45 5.45 16.45
C MET A 140 13.28 6.73 16.47
N TRP A 141 12.73 7.84 15.97
CA TRP A 141 13.47 9.10 15.87
C TRP A 141 13.50 9.89 17.17
N ARG A 142 12.70 9.56 18.19
CA ARG A 142 12.77 10.24 19.50
C ARG A 142 14.15 10.03 20.15
N ASP A 143 14.60 8.78 20.18
CA ASP A 143 15.89 8.40 20.76
C ASP A 143 16.57 7.29 19.94
N PRO A 144 17.14 7.65 18.76
CA PRO A 144 17.77 6.66 17.89
C PRO A 144 19.00 6.00 18.53
N ALA A 145 19.65 6.64 19.51
CA ALA A 145 20.83 6.08 20.16
C ALA A 145 20.48 4.84 20.98
N HIS A 146 19.36 4.85 21.70
CA HIS A 146 18.94 3.73 22.55
C HIS A 146 17.79 2.91 21.94
N PHE A 147 17.44 3.16 20.67
CA PHE A 147 16.31 2.50 20.04
C PHE A 147 16.48 0.98 20.02
N GLY A 148 15.50 0.29 20.64
CA GLY A 148 15.39 -1.17 20.67
C GLY A 148 16.51 -1.92 21.38
N LEU A 149 17.43 -1.20 22.04
CA LEU A 149 18.44 -1.77 22.93
C LEU A 149 17.81 -2.02 24.31
N LYS A 150 18.14 -3.16 24.93
CA LYS A 150 17.68 -3.56 26.26
C LYS A 150 18.87 -4.03 27.10
N ASP A 151 18.75 -3.88 28.41
CA ASP A 151 19.71 -4.37 29.40
C ASP A 151 21.15 -3.94 29.09
N GLU A 152 22.12 -4.84 29.17
CA GLU A 152 23.55 -4.57 28.91
C GLU A 152 23.83 -4.06 27.49
N ALA A 153 22.93 -4.33 26.52
CA ALA A 153 23.06 -3.80 25.17
C ALA A 153 22.75 -2.30 25.08
N ALA A 154 22.07 -1.71 26.08
CA ALA A 154 21.78 -0.28 26.11
C ALA A 154 23.03 0.59 26.33
N ASP A 155 24.06 0.04 26.96
CA ASP A 155 25.35 0.72 27.16
C ASP A 155 26.28 0.63 25.93
N CYS A 156 25.88 -0.11 24.88
CA CYS A 156 26.64 -0.24 23.66
C CYS A 156 26.44 0.94 22.69
N ASP A 157 27.53 1.43 22.10
CA ASP A 157 27.50 2.45 21.03
C ASP A 157 27.15 1.90 19.63
N THR A 158 26.46 0.75 19.54
CA THR A 158 26.12 0.09 18.26
C THR A 158 25.31 1.00 17.36
N ASN A 159 24.26 1.62 17.90
CA ASN A 159 23.36 2.49 17.15
C ASN A 159 24.02 3.80 16.69
N ARG A 160 25.03 4.31 17.42
CA ARG A 160 25.75 5.54 17.03
C ARG A 160 26.61 5.36 15.78
N LYS A 161 27.07 4.13 15.55
CA LYS A 161 27.89 3.79 14.37
C LYS A 161 27.04 3.62 13.11
N ILE A 162 25.72 3.51 13.24
CA ILE A 162 24.84 3.33 12.10
C ILE A 162 24.79 4.61 11.27
N THR A 163 25.13 4.45 9.99
CA THR A 163 25.09 5.54 9.01
C THR A 163 23.95 5.32 8.02
N ILE A 164 23.26 6.39 7.66
CA ILE A 164 22.18 6.38 6.68
C ILE A 164 22.72 6.95 5.39
N GLN A 165 22.47 6.24 4.29
CA GLN A 165 22.72 6.78 2.96
C GLN A 165 21.45 7.46 2.45
N LEU A 166 21.43 8.79 2.51
CA LEU A 166 20.49 9.60 1.73
C LEU A 166 21.24 10.07 0.47
N PHE A 167 21.47 11.37 0.31
CA PHE A 167 22.38 11.92 -0.71
C PHE A 167 23.84 11.90 -0.25
N THR A 168 24.04 12.05 1.04
CA THR A 168 25.33 11.96 1.74
C THR A 168 25.21 10.95 2.86
N GLN A 169 26.36 10.41 3.29
CA GLN A 169 26.42 9.55 4.44
C GLN A 169 26.30 10.42 5.70
N VAL A 170 25.31 10.12 6.54
CA VAL A 170 25.05 10.86 7.79
C VAL A 170 24.82 9.87 8.92
N HIS A 171 25.13 10.25 10.16
CA HIS A 171 24.84 9.37 11.30
C HIS A 171 23.36 9.50 11.67
N ALA A 172 22.72 8.35 11.92
CA ALA A 172 21.30 8.33 12.32
C ALA A 172 21.06 9.08 13.65
N THR A 173 22.08 9.14 14.51
CA THR A 173 22.04 9.80 15.81
C THR A 173 22.30 11.30 15.78
N ASP A 174 22.66 11.87 14.63
CA ASP A 174 22.92 13.31 14.50
C ASP A 174 21.64 14.11 14.81
N SER A 175 21.76 15.11 15.71
CA SER A 175 20.59 15.88 16.15
C SER A 175 19.89 16.61 14.99
N ASN A 176 20.63 17.03 13.97
CA ASN A 176 20.06 17.69 12.79
C ASN A 176 19.25 16.69 11.94
N VAL A 177 19.78 15.49 11.72
CA VAL A 177 19.11 14.41 10.97
C VAL A 177 17.84 14.01 11.70
N ARG A 178 17.92 13.83 13.02
CA ARG A 178 16.79 13.50 13.89
C ARG A 178 15.66 14.53 13.78
N SER A 179 15.98 15.81 13.93
CA SER A 179 14.98 16.88 13.84
C SER A 179 14.34 16.96 12.45
N ALA A 180 15.15 16.81 11.39
CA ALA A 180 14.66 16.78 10.02
C ALA A 180 13.73 15.57 9.78
N ALA A 181 14.11 14.38 10.26
CA ALA A 181 13.30 13.18 10.13
C ALA A 181 11.97 13.31 10.89
N LEU A 182 11.98 13.80 12.13
CA LEU A 182 10.76 14.07 12.89
C LEU A 182 9.83 15.08 12.19
N ALA A 183 10.40 16.15 11.62
CA ALA A 183 9.63 17.12 10.85
C ALA A 183 9.00 16.48 9.60
N LEU A 184 9.75 15.67 8.85
CA LEU A 184 9.24 14.95 7.68
C LEU A 184 8.14 13.95 8.06
N VAL A 185 8.31 13.22 9.16
CA VAL A 185 7.30 12.29 9.68
C VAL A 185 6.03 13.04 10.09
N ALA A 186 6.16 14.19 10.77
CA ALA A 186 5.01 15.01 11.17
C ALA A 186 4.24 15.58 9.96
N ILE A 187 4.96 16.05 8.94
CA ILE A 187 4.37 16.52 7.67
C ILE A 187 3.66 15.36 6.96
N GLY A 188 4.35 14.22 6.79
CA GLY A 188 3.79 13.03 6.14
C GLY A 188 2.56 12.49 6.87
N PHE A 189 2.59 12.44 8.20
CA PHE A 189 1.46 12.03 9.03
C PHE A 189 0.28 12.99 8.86
N SER A 190 0.54 14.29 8.86
CA SER A 190 -0.49 15.32 8.68
C SER A 190 -1.14 15.20 7.30
N ILE A 191 -0.36 15.04 6.22
CA ILE A 191 -0.88 14.84 4.86
C ILE A 191 -1.69 13.55 4.77
N ALA A 192 -1.17 12.45 5.31
CA ALA A 192 -1.85 11.15 5.30
C ALA A 192 -3.17 11.19 6.08
N LEU A 193 -3.18 11.84 7.25
CA LEU A 193 -4.38 12.02 8.06
C LEU A 193 -5.41 12.91 7.34
N LEU A 194 -4.98 14.02 6.74
CA LEU A 194 -5.86 14.85 5.93
C LEU A 194 -6.43 14.07 4.74
N SER A 195 -5.64 13.21 4.10
CA SER A 195 -6.12 12.37 2.98
C SER A 195 -7.19 11.33 3.39
N LEU A 196 -7.28 10.98 4.68
CA LEU A 196 -8.32 10.09 5.20
C LEU A 196 -9.67 10.78 5.38
N PHE A 197 -9.67 12.09 5.64
CA PHE A 197 -10.87 12.86 5.92
C PHE A 197 -11.30 13.73 4.74
N LEU A 198 -10.35 14.24 3.97
CA LEU A 198 -10.56 15.13 2.84
C LEU A 198 -10.28 14.36 1.55
N THR A 199 -11.28 14.27 0.70
CA THR A 199 -11.03 13.88 -0.69
C THR A 199 -10.19 14.98 -1.37
N LEU A 200 -9.35 14.62 -2.34
CA LEU A 200 -8.57 15.61 -3.11
C LEU A 200 -9.47 16.73 -3.66
N GLU A 201 -10.71 16.40 -4.01
CA GLU A 201 -11.73 17.36 -4.44
C GLU A 201 -12.00 18.43 -3.39
N GLN A 202 -12.24 18.04 -2.13
CA GLN A 202 -12.48 19.00 -1.03
C GLN A 202 -11.27 19.89 -0.77
N PHE A 203 -10.05 19.37 -0.96
CA PHE A 203 -8.83 20.16 -0.82
C PHE A 203 -8.62 21.16 -1.97
N LEU A 204 -9.05 20.82 -3.19
CA LEU A 204 -8.91 21.69 -4.35
C LEU A 204 -10.00 22.78 -4.42
N LEU A 205 -11.14 22.61 -3.74
CA LEU A 205 -12.22 23.60 -3.72
C LEU A 205 -11.77 25.01 -3.27
N PRO A 206 -11.02 25.19 -2.16
CA PRO A 206 -10.47 26.49 -1.77
C PRO A 206 -9.51 27.07 -2.82
N LEU A 207 -8.67 26.23 -3.44
CA LEU A 207 -7.74 26.66 -4.48
C LEU A 207 -8.51 27.19 -5.70
N PHE A 208 -9.58 26.52 -6.10
CA PHE A 208 -10.46 26.97 -7.18
C PHE A 208 -11.25 28.23 -6.84
N TRP A 209 -11.65 28.39 -5.58
CA TRP A 209 -12.26 29.62 -5.09
C TRP A 209 -11.28 30.80 -5.20
N ILE A 210 -10.02 30.61 -4.81
CA ILE A 210 -8.95 31.63 -4.93
C ILE A 210 -8.66 32.00 -6.39
N ILE A 211 -8.76 31.05 -7.33
CA ILE A 211 -8.54 31.29 -8.77
C ILE A 211 -9.71 32.10 -9.41
N GLY A 212 -10.73 32.49 -8.64
CA GLY A 212 -11.72 33.48 -9.06
C GLY A 212 -12.82 32.93 -9.98
N LYS A 213 -13.01 31.61 -10.01
CA LYS A 213 -14.19 31.01 -10.67
C LYS A 213 -15.38 31.01 -9.71
N GLU A 214 -16.08 32.14 -9.64
CA GLU A 214 -17.40 32.22 -9.04
C GLU A 214 -18.42 31.41 -9.87
N LYS A 215 -18.91 30.31 -9.29
CA LYS A 215 -20.30 29.83 -9.46
C LYS A 215 -20.56 28.71 -8.45
N GLN A 216 -21.84 28.58 -8.05
CA GLN A 216 -22.41 27.48 -7.24
C GLN A 216 -22.32 26.13 -7.97
N VAL A 217 -21.14 25.76 -8.43
CA VAL A 217 -20.91 24.49 -9.13
C VAL A 217 -20.66 23.46 -8.04
N THR A 218 -21.58 22.51 -7.91
CA THR A 218 -21.42 21.36 -7.03
C THR A 218 -20.10 20.66 -7.38
N ALA A 219 -19.32 20.20 -6.40
CA ALA A 219 -18.00 19.58 -6.63
C ALA A 219 -18.02 18.49 -7.73
N ARG A 220 -19.16 17.82 -7.88
CA ARG A 220 -19.46 16.82 -8.91
C ARG A 220 -19.39 17.34 -10.36
N SER A 221 -20.03 18.47 -10.68
CA SER A 221 -20.01 19.01 -12.05
C SER A 221 -18.67 19.65 -12.40
N ILE A 222 -17.94 20.14 -11.40
CA ILE A 222 -16.51 20.49 -11.57
C ILE A 222 -15.74 19.24 -11.97
N ARG A 223 -15.89 18.11 -11.28
CA ARG A 223 -15.13 16.89 -11.61
C ARG A 223 -15.36 16.42 -13.06
N GLN A 224 -16.61 16.31 -13.50
CA GLN A 224 -16.93 15.83 -14.85
C GLN A 224 -16.38 16.77 -15.94
N GLU A 225 -16.40 18.08 -15.68
CA GLU A 225 -15.81 19.07 -16.59
C GLU A 225 -14.27 19.08 -16.55
N TYR A 226 -13.66 18.61 -15.46
CA TYR A 226 -12.21 18.65 -15.23
C TYR A 226 -11.48 17.32 -15.47
N GLU A 227 -12.14 16.16 -15.41
CA GLU A 227 -11.55 14.88 -15.86
C GLU A 227 -11.16 14.93 -17.34
N ASN A 228 -11.89 15.71 -18.12
CA ASN A 228 -11.58 16.00 -19.53
C ASN A 228 -10.59 17.16 -19.73
N LYS A 229 -10.10 17.80 -18.66
CA LYS A 229 -9.14 18.91 -18.77
C LYS A 229 -7.70 18.43 -18.60
N PRO A 230 -6.79 18.82 -19.50
CA PRO A 230 -5.40 18.38 -19.48
C PRO A 230 -4.64 18.82 -18.21
N VAL A 231 -5.09 19.88 -17.53
CA VAL A 231 -4.42 20.41 -16.33
C VAL A 231 -4.48 19.44 -15.15
N LEU A 232 -5.65 18.87 -14.85
CA LEU A 232 -5.80 17.95 -13.71
C LEU A 232 -5.04 16.65 -13.96
N GLN A 233 -5.10 16.14 -15.20
CA GLN A 233 -4.30 14.99 -15.62
C GLN A 233 -2.79 15.27 -15.49
N THR A 234 -2.35 16.47 -15.84
CA THR A 234 -0.94 16.89 -15.66
C THR A 234 -0.53 16.92 -14.19
N VAL A 235 -1.36 17.50 -13.32
CA VAL A 235 -1.10 17.52 -11.87
C VAL A 235 -1.03 16.11 -11.31
N HIS A 236 -1.97 15.24 -11.70
CA HIS A 236 -1.96 13.83 -11.31
C HIS A 236 -0.68 13.13 -11.77
N PHE A 237 -0.29 13.32 -13.02
CA PHE A 237 0.94 12.75 -13.57
C PHE A 237 2.19 13.23 -12.81
N ILE A 238 2.26 14.51 -12.45
CA ILE A 238 3.37 15.05 -11.65
C ILE A 238 3.45 14.38 -10.27
N PHE A 239 2.33 14.25 -9.55
CA PHE A 239 2.31 13.56 -8.26
C PHE A 239 2.75 12.11 -8.37
N GLN A 240 2.29 11.42 -9.41
CA GLN A 240 2.70 10.05 -9.70
C GLN A 240 4.20 9.96 -10.01
N ALA A 241 4.74 10.87 -10.81
CA ALA A 241 6.17 10.90 -11.12
C ALA A 241 7.03 11.17 -9.89
N ILE A 242 6.63 12.12 -9.04
CA ILE A 242 7.30 12.42 -7.76
C ILE A 242 7.29 11.19 -6.85
N ALA A 243 6.14 10.53 -6.76
CA ALA A 243 5.99 9.33 -5.96
C ALA A 243 6.91 8.21 -6.49
N VAL A 244 6.97 7.97 -7.81
CA VAL A 244 7.83 6.93 -8.40
C VAL A 244 9.31 7.25 -8.12
N GLY A 245 9.70 8.51 -8.30
CA GLY A 245 11.05 8.97 -7.97
C GLY A 245 11.39 8.75 -6.48
N THR A 246 10.45 9.05 -5.59
CA THR A 246 10.58 8.81 -4.14
C THR A 246 10.71 7.32 -3.83
N PHE A 247 9.93 6.46 -4.49
CA PHE A 247 9.99 5.02 -4.32
C PHE A 247 11.36 4.44 -4.72
N ILE A 248 11.85 4.80 -5.90
CA ILE A 248 13.18 4.38 -6.38
C ILE A 248 14.27 4.88 -5.43
N PHE A 249 14.18 6.15 -5.00
CA PHE A 249 15.12 6.72 -4.04
C PHE A 249 15.11 5.97 -2.71
N LEU A 250 13.94 5.63 -2.18
CA LEU A 250 13.83 4.89 -0.92
C LEU A 250 14.39 3.46 -1.05
N ILE A 251 14.19 2.77 -2.18
CA ILE A 251 14.80 1.44 -2.39
C ILE A 251 16.32 1.57 -2.36
N TYR A 252 16.85 2.52 -3.12
CA TYR A 252 18.29 2.81 -3.13
C TYR A 252 18.80 3.12 -1.72
N ALA A 253 18.13 4.02 -0.99
CA ALA A 253 18.51 4.40 0.36
C ALA A 253 18.47 3.21 1.33
N THR A 254 17.43 2.37 1.26
CA THR A 254 17.32 1.13 2.07
C THR A 254 18.47 0.19 1.79
N GLU A 255 18.66 -0.23 0.53
CA GLU A 255 19.68 -1.23 0.17
C GLU A 255 21.09 -0.72 0.44
N LYS A 256 21.35 0.57 0.16
CA LYS A 256 22.67 1.16 0.41
C LYS A 256 22.95 1.28 1.90
N THR A 257 21.97 1.70 2.71
CA THR A 257 22.08 1.74 4.17
C THR A 257 22.35 0.34 4.74
N ILE A 258 21.65 -0.70 4.27
CA ILE A 258 21.90 -2.08 4.71
C ILE A 258 23.32 -2.50 4.32
N SER A 259 23.73 -2.30 3.07
CA SER A 259 25.05 -2.73 2.58
C SER A 259 26.24 -2.10 3.33
N GLN A 260 26.03 -0.92 3.94
CA GLN A 260 27.06 -0.20 4.70
C GLN A 260 27.14 -0.64 6.16
N ASN A 261 26.08 -1.22 6.72
CA ASN A 261 25.96 -1.48 8.14
C ASN A 261 25.78 -2.98 8.49
N ASP A 262 25.32 -3.83 7.56
CA ASP A 262 25.23 -5.28 7.72
C ASP A 262 26.58 -5.96 7.45
N VAL A 263 27.50 -5.83 8.41
CA VAL A 263 28.87 -6.35 8.30
C VAL A 263 28.89 -7.88 8.23
N ASP A 264 27.97 -8.54 8.94
CA ASP A 264 27.94 -9.99 9.09
C ASP A 264 27.11 -10.69 8.00
N GLY A 265 26.41 -9.93 7.15
CA GLY A 265 25.59 -10.48 6.06
C GLY A 265 24.37 -11.24 6.55
N THR A 266 23.93 -11.00 7.78
CA THR A 266 22.81 -11.70 8.43
C THR A 266 21.49 -11.53 7.67
N THR A 267 21.35 -10.45 6.89
CA THR A 267 20.15 -10.20 6.08
C THR A 267 20.01 -11.13 4.86
N LYS A 268 21.05 -11.92 4.55
CA LYS A 268 21.06 -12.88 3.43
C LYS A 268 20.51 -14.24 3.82
N ASP A 269 20.41 -14.53 5.12
CA ASP A 269 19.90 -15.81 5.59
C ASP A 269 18.40 -15.92 5.27
N TRP A 270 18.00 -17.06 4.74
CA TRP A 270 16.62 -17.32 4.39
C TRP A 270 15.83 -17.77 5.61
N THR A 271 14.67 -17.16 5.84
CA THR A 271 13.84 -17.46 7.00
C THR A 271 12.41 -17.84 6.64
N TYR A 272 11.69 -18.32 7.65
CA TYR A 272 10.27 -18.63 7.52
C TYR A 272 9.44 -17.36 7.24
N GLY A 273 9.76 -16.23 7.88
CA GLY A 273 9.07 -14.95 7.65
C GLY A 273 9.20 -14.47 6.19
N GLN A 274 10.39 -14.64 5.59
CA GLN A 274 10.62 -14.34 4.17
C GLN A 274 9.76 -15.21 3.24
N THR A 275 9.57 -16.48 3.59
CA THR A 275 8.73 -17.40 2.81
C THR A 275 7.26 -16.96 2.86
N ILE A 276 6.76 -16.56 4.03
CA ILE A 276 5.39 -16.02 4.17
C ILE A 276 5.22 -14.75 3.33
N ALA A 277 6.19 -13.83 3.37
CA ALA A 277 6.11 -12.59 2.60
C ALA A 277 5.98 -12.86 1.08
N LEU A 278 6.68 -13.87 0.57
CA LEU A 278 6.56 -14.30 -0.83
C LEU A 278 5.24 -14.98 -1.15
N ILE A 279 4.68 -15.75 -0.21
CA ILE A 279 3.33 -16.32 -0.36
C ILE A 279 2.28 -15.21 -0.44
N LEU A 280 2.40 -14.16 0.37
CA LEU A 280 1.52 -12.99 0.29
C LEU A 280 1.69 -12.23 -1.03
N LEU A 281 2.91 -12.15 -1.56
CA LEU A 281 3.16 -11.60 -2.90
C LEU A 281 2.47 -12.44 -3.98
N LEU A 282 2.52 -13.77 -3.88
CA LEU A 282 1.88 -14.67 -4.84
C LEU A 282 0.37 -14.40 -4.94
N GLN A 283 -0.30 -14.09 -3.83
CA GLN A 283 -1.71 -13.72 -3.84
C GLN A 283 -1.99 -12.47 -4.71
N GLN A 284 -1.16 -11.43 -4.61
CA GLN A 284 -1.31 -10.22 -5.45
C GLN A 284 -1.02 -10.51 -6.93
N ILE A 285 -0.05 -11.39 -7.21
CA ILE A 285 0.23 -11.84 -8.58
C ILE A 285 -0.96 -12.60 -9.16
N MET A 286 -1.60 -13.48 -8.39
CA MET A 286 -2.80 -14.19 -8.84
C MET A 286 -3.97 -13.24 -9.11
N GLN A 287 -4.14 -12.21 -8.28
CA GLN A 287 -5.12 -11.15 -8.52
C GLN A 287 -4.84 -10.38 -9.82
N LEU A 288 -3.56 -10.06 -10.09
CA LEU A 288 -3.15 -9.44 -11.36
C LEU A 288 -3.63 -10.24 -12.57
N PHE A 289 -3.35 -11.54 -12.56
CA PHE A 289 -3.71 -12.41 -13.69
C PHE A 289 -5.22 -12.55 -13.82
N SER A 290 -5.94 -12.70 -12.69
CA SER A 290 -7.40 -12.77 -12.70
C SER A 290 -8.02 -11.51 -13.29
N THR A 291 -7.60 -10.33 -12.84
CA THR A 291 -8.06 -9.04 -13.38
C THR A 291 -7.73 -8.90 -14.86
N HIS A 292 -6.52 -9.29 -15.27
CA HIS A 292 -6.12 -9.20 -16.66
C HIS A 292 -7.00 -10.08 -17.57
N VAL A 293 -7.32 -11.30 -17.14
CA VAL A 293 -8.20 -12.21 -17.87
C VAL A 293 -9.63 -11.65 -17.95
N GLU A 294 -10.18 -11.21 -16.83
CA GLU A 294 -11.54 -10.65 -16.77
C GLU A 294 -11.69 -9.42 -17.67
N GLU A 295 -10.72 -8.51 -17.66
CA GLU A 295 -10.74 -7.33 -18.53
C GLU A 295 -10.61 -7.68 -20.01
N ARG A 296 -9.87 -8.75 -20.35
CA ARG A 296 -9.82 -9.25 -21.71
C ARG A 296 -11.17 -9.83 -22.15
N GLU A 297 -11.81 -10.63 -21.31
CA GLU A 297 -13.13 -11.22 -21.59
C GLU A 297 -14.19 -10.13 -21.78
N LYS A 298 -14.19 -9.10 -20.92
CA LYS A 298 -15.10 -7.94 -21.07
C LYS A 298 -14.88 -7.18 -22.38
N LEU A 299 -13.64 -7.07 -22.84
CA LEU A 299 -13.30 -6.34 -24.07
C LEU A 299 -13.68 -7.14 -25.32
N GLU A 300 -13.56 -8.47 -25.26
CA GLU A 300 -14.04 -9.39 -26.30
C GLU A 300 -15.57 -9.37 -26.38
N ALA A 301 -16.28 -9.45 -25.25
CA ALA A 301 -17.74 -9.35 -25.21
C ALA A 301 -18.27 -8.02 -25.77
N LYS A 302 -17.64 -6.89 -25.42
CA LYS A 302 -18.01 -5.57 -25.98
C LYS A 302 -17.82 -5.51 -27.49
N ARG A 303 -16.73 -6.10 -28.01
CA ARG A 303 -16.49 -6.17 -29.46
C ARG A 303 -17.57 -6.99 -30.16
N GLU A 304 -17.98 -8.11 -29.58
CA GLU A 304 -19.07 -8.92 -30.13
C GLU A 304 -20.41 -8.15 -30.13
N GLU A 305 -20.73 -7.43 -29.06
CA GLU A 305 -21.92 -6.57 -29.00
C GLU A 305 -21.89 -5.45 -30.06
N GLU A 306 -20.74 -4.84 -30.31
CA GLU A 306 -20.57 -3.81 -31.34
C GLU A 306 -20.73 -4.38 -32.76
N LEU A 307 -20.20 -5.58 -33.02
CA LEU A 307 -20.37 -6.27 -34.31
C LEU A 307 -21.84 -6.61 -34.57
N VAL A 308 -22.57 -7.06 -33.54
CA VAL A 308 -24.02 -7.31 -33.63
C VAL A 308 -24.78 -6.01 -33.90
N LYS A 309 -24.44 -4.90 -33.23
CA LYS A 309 -25.09 -3.60 -33.42
C LYS A 309 -24.83 -3.01 -34.81
N ASN A 310 -23.65 -3.21 -35.38
CA ASN A 310 -23.29 -2.68 -36.70
C ASN A 310 -23.87 -3.49 -37.87
N GLY A 311 -24.53 -4.62 -37.60
CA GLY A 311 -25.13 -5.46 -38.65
C GLY A 311 -24.10 -6.20 -39.52
N ASP A 312 -22.82 -6.20 -39.11
CA ASP A 312 -21.73 -6.89 -39.82
C ASP A 312 -21.75 -8.41 -39.62
N VAL A 313 -22.61 -8.91 -38.73
CA VAL A 313 -22.85 -10.35 -38.58
C VAL A 313 -23.88 -10.81 -39.62
N GLY A 314 -23.46 -10.83 -40.88
CA GLY A 314 -24.14 -11.53 -41.95
C GLY A 314 -24.09 -13.04 -41.70
N GLY A 315 -25.13 -13.60 -41.10
CA GLY A 315 -25.55 -14.99 -41.32
C GLY A 315 -24.69 -16.11 -40.74
N ILE A 316 -23.93 -15.90 -39.66
CA ILE A 316 -23.42 -17.03 -38.87
C ILE A 316 -24.52 -17.44 -37.90
N GLU A 317 -25.22 -18.54 -38.23
CA GLU A 317 -26.14 -19.21 -37.33
C GLU A 317 -25.46 -19.42 -35.97
N LEU A 318 -25.98 -18.73 -34.96
CA LEU A 318 -25.54 -18.82 -33.57
C LEU A 318 -25.69 -20.29 -33.14
N PHE A 319 -24.58 -21.03 -33.03
CA PHE A 319 -24.61 -22.33 -32.39
C PHE A 319 -25.05 -22.12 -30.93
N PRO A 320 -26.20 -22.64 -30.50
CA PRO A 320 -26.66 -22.50 -29.13
C PRO A 320 -25.79 -23.39 -28.24
N HIS A 321 -24.69 -22.86 -27.73
CA HIS A 321 -23.88 -23.58 -26.76
C HIS A 321 -24.60 -23.57 -25.40
N LEU A 322 -25.02 -24.79 -25.03
CA LEU A 322 -25.27 -25.27 -23.66
C LEU A 322 -26.33 -24.54 -22.85
N HIS A 323 -27.56 -25.03 -23.05
CA HIS A 323 -28.54 -25.17 -21.97
C HIS A 323 -27.84 -25.67 -20.69
N THR A 324 -27.73 -24.80 -19.69
CA THR A 324 -27.56 -25.18 -18.30
C THR A 324 -28.70 -26.13 -17.95
N GLN A 325 -28.38 -27.41 -17.79
CA GLN A 325 -29.31 -28.40 -17.24
C GLN A 325 -29.80 -27.87 -15.90
N ASN A 326 -31.09 -27.56 -15.86
CA ASN A 326 -31.84 -27.25 -14.67
C ASN A 326 -31.86 -28.55 -13.83
N VAL A 327 -30.90 -28.68 -12.90
CA VAL A 327 -30.89 -29.77 -11.93
C VAL A 327 -32.12 -29.58 -11.05
N SER A 328 -33.15 -30.37 -11.34
CA SER A 328 -34.36 -30.50 -10.53
C SER A 328 -34.00 -30.75 -9.07
N ASN A 329 -34.46 -29.86 -8.19
CA ASN A 329 -34.41 -30.05 -6.75
C ASN A 329 -34.99 -31.42 -6.35
N PRO A 330 -34.34 -32.20 -5.47
CA PRO A 330 -34.94 -33.39 -4.91
C PRO A 330 -36.11 -33.03 -3.98
N PRO A 331 -37.14 -33.88 -3.90
CA PRO A 331 -38.34 -33.62 -3.09
C PRO A 331 -38.01 -33.60 -1.58
N PRO A 332 -38.80 -32.88 -0.77
CA PRO A 332 -38.59 -32.78 0.67
C PRO A 332 -38.79 -34.14 1.34
N ALA A 333 -37.82 -34.52 2.17
CA ALA A 333 -37.89 -35.70 3.02
C ALA A 333 -39.08 -35.60 3.99
N SER A 334 -39.94 -36.61 3.94
CA SER A 334 -41.08 -36.79 4.85
C SER A 334 -40.60 -37.05 6.27
N THR A 335 -40.98 -36.18 7.19
CA THR A 335 -40.80 -36.30 8.63
C THR A 335 -41.64 -37.47 9.17
N THR A 336 -41.00 -38.58 9.55
CA THR A 336 -41.67 -39.64 10.30
C THR A 336 -41.75 -39.21 11.77
N GLN A 337 -42.98 -38.92 12.22
CA GLN A 337 -43.33 -38.79 13.63
C GLN A 337 -43.11 -40.13 14.35
N ALA A 338 -42.43 -40.08 15.49
CA ALA A 338 -42.56 -41.07 16.54
C ALA A 338 -42.97 -40.35 17.83
N THR A 339 -44.18 -40.63 18.27
CA THR A 339 -44.73 -40.46 19.62
C THR A 339 -44.98 -41.84 20.20
N PRO A 340 -45.17 -41.99 21.52
CA PRO A 340 -44.49 -41.39 22.67
C PRO A 340 -43.50 -42.36 23.34
#